data_AF-A0A427E261-F1
#
_entry.id   AF-A0A427E261-F1
#
_cell.length_a   1.000
_cell.length_b   1.000
_cell.length_c   1.000
_cell.angle_alpha   90.00
_cell.angle_beta   90.00
_cell.angle_gamma   90.00
#
_symmetry.space_group_name_H-M   'P 1'
#
loop_
_entity.id
_entity.type
_entity.pdbx_description
1 polymer ?
#
loop_
_entity_poly.entity_id
_entity_poly.type
_entity_poly.pdbx_seq_one_letter_code
_entity_poly.pdbx_strand_id
1 'polypeptide(L)'
;MSAHQDRECVELLNGLGDLYRRTGQPQRGLVMLLIAIQLAPSNTDLLHSLVLAFTDSGDADRALAALDRLVSLQGESANLLLLRSRALWKATRRDEARHCFKRYLAARRAAQ
;
A
#
# COMPACT_ATOMS: atom_id res chain seq x y z
N MET A 1 -8.64 -16.57 -22.45
CA MET A 1 -9.40 -15.49 -21.78
C MET A 1 -8.50 -14.28 -21.81
N SER A 2 -8.96 -13.19 -22.42
CA SER A 2 -8.07 -12.16 -22.96
C SER A 2 -7.48 -11.29 -21.86
N ALA A 3 -6.23 -10.82 -22.01
CA ALA A 3 -5.56 -9.93 -21.06
C ALA A 3 -6.36 -8.66 -20.70
N HIS A 4 -7.35 -8.30 -21.53
CA HIS A 4 -8.32 -7.25 -21.26
C HIS A 4 -9.28 -7.61 -20.12
N GLN A 5 -9.80 -8.84 -20.11
CA GLN A 5 -10.68 -9.34 -19.04
C GLN A 5 -9.95 -9.41 -17.69
N ASP A 6 -8.68 -9.80 -17.70
CA ASP A 6 -7.86 -9.84 -16.48
C ASP A 6 -7.62 -8.44 -15.92
N ARG A 7 -7.40 -7.44 -16.79
CA ARG A 7 -7.27 -6.03 -16.37
C ARG A 7 -8.57 -5.52 -15.72
N GLU A 8 -9.72 -5.74 -16.36
CA GLU A 8 -11.01 -5.32 -15.81
C GLU A 8 -11.33 -6.02 -14.48
N CYS A 9 -11.02 -7.31 -14.37
CA CYS A 9 -11.16 -8.06 -13.12
C CYS A 9 -10.28 -7.46 -12.01
N VAL A 10 -9.03 -7.11 -12.32
CA VAL A 10 -8.12 -6.46 -11.38
C VAL A 10 -8.66 -5.12 -10.89
N GLU A 11 -9.14 -4.27 -11.80
CA GLU A 11 -9.70 -2.96 -11.48
C GLU A 11 -10.94 -3.08 -10.58
N LEU A 12 -11.84 -4.01 -10.92
CA LEU A 12 -13.03 -4.29 -10.11
C LEU A 12 -12.66 -4.78 -8.70
N LEU A 13 -11.74 -5.74 -8.60
CA LEU A 13 -11.27 -6.26 -7.31
C LEU A 13 -10.59 -5.17 -6.46
N ASN A 14 -9.83 -4.27 -7.08
CA ASN A 14 -9.24 -3.11 -6.39
C ASN A 14 -10.32 -2.19 -5.81
N GLY A 15 -11.32 -1.84 -6.64
CA GLY A 15 -12.44 -1.00 -6.24
C GLY A 15 -13.25 -1.61 -5.09
N LEU A 16 -13.56 -2.91 -5.17
CA LEU A 16 -14.21 -3.65 -4.09
C LEU A 16 -13.35 -3.68 -2.82
N GLY A 17 -12.04 -3.86 -2.98
CA GLY A 17 -11.05 -3.78 -1.90
C GLY A 17 -11.16 -2.49 -1.10
N ASP A 18 -11.09 -1.34 -1.79
CA ASP A 18 -11.18 -0.02 -1.16
C ASP A 18 -12.58 0.25 -0.58
N LEU A 19 -13.65 -0.15 -1.26
CA LEU A 19 -15.02 0.00 -0.78
C LEU A 19 -15.24 -0.74 0.54
N TYR A 20 -14.83 -2.01 0.61
CA TYR A 20 -14.94 -2.79 1.84
C TYR A 20 -14.11 -2.22 2.98
N ARG A 21 -12.90 -1.71 2.68
CA ARG A 21 -12.04 -1.05 3.68
C ARG A 21 -12.72 0.20 4.26
N ARG A 22 -13.36 1.02 3.43
CA ARG A 22 -14.07 2.25 3.86
C ARG A 22 -15.38 1.99 4.58
N THR A 23 -16.06 0.88 4.28
CA THR A 23 -17.36 0.52 4.86
C THR A 23 -17.25 -0.35 6.12
N GLY A 24 -16.06 -0.43 6.74
CA GLY A 24 -15.85 -1.15 7.99
C GLY A 24 -15.74 -2.67 7.85
N GLN A 25 -15.51 -3.17 6.63
CA GLN A 25 -15.29 -4.60 6.35
C GLN A 25 -13.87 -4.87 5.83
N PRO A 26 -12.80 -4.44 6.54
CA PRO A 26 -11.43 -4.43 6.01
C PRO A 26 -10.91 -5.82 5.65
N GLN A 27 -11.36 -6.88 6.34
CA GLN A 27 -10.97 -8.25 6.05
C GLN A 27 -11.44 -8.71 4.66
N ARG A 28 -12.69 -8.37 4.28
CA ARG A 28 -13.21 -8.67 2.94
C ARG A 28 -12.46 -7.88 1.87
N GLY A 29 -12.19 -6.60 2.15
CA GLY A 29 -11.41 -5.75 1.26
C GLY A 29 -10.01 -6.30 1.01
N LEU A 30 -9.33 -6.74 2.06
CA LEU A 30 -8.00 -7.37 1.96
C LEU A 30 -8.02 -8.62 1.09
N VAL A 31 -9.04 -9.48 1.21
CA VAL A 31 -9.16 -10.67 0.35
C VAL A 31 -9.27 -10.29 -1.13
N MET A 32 -10.07 -9.27 -1.47
CA MET A 32 -10.19 -8.81 -2.87
C MET A 32 -8.85 -8.29 -3.41
N LEU A 33 -8.12 -7.50 -2.61
CA LEU A 33 -6.80 -6.98 -2.98
C LEU A 33 -5.76 -8.10 -3.13
N LEU A 34 -5.81 -9.13 -2.28
CA LEU A 34 -4.93 -10.29 -2.36
C LEU A 34 -5.18 -11.13 -3.61
N ILE A 35 -6.43 -11.26 -4.06
CA ILE A 35 -6.74 -11.92 -5.34
C ILE A 35 -6.23 -11.06 -6.50
N ALA A 36 -6.50 -9.76 -6.48
CA ALA A 36 -6.09 -8.84 -7.54
C ALA A 36 -4.57 -8.84 -7.76
N ILE A 37 -3.77 -8.84 -6.68
CA ILE A 37 -2.31 -8.81 -6.80
C ILE A 37 -1.75 -10.14 -7.34
N GLN A 38 -2.46 -11.27 -7.23
CA GLN A 38 -2.03 -12.50 -7.91
C GLN A 38 -2.20 -12.39 -9.43
N LEU A 39 -3.23 -11.69 -9.90
CA LEU A 39 -3.48 -11.46 -11.32
C LEU A 39 -2.53 -10.42 -11.91
N ALA A 40 -2.16 -9.40 -11.14
CA ALA A 40 -1.21 -8.37 -11.55
C ALA A 40 -0.14 -8.08 -10.47
N PRO A 41 0.88 -8.95 -10.32
CA PRO A 41 1.85 -8.88 -9.21
C PRO A 41 2.72 -7.63 -9.15
N SER A 42 2.86 -6.92 -10.26
CA SER A 42 3.64 -5.68 -10.40
C SER A 42 2.76 -4.43 -10.47
N ASN A 43 1.44 -4.55 -10.29
CA ASN A 43 0.55 -3.41 -10.29
C ASN A 43 0.76 -2.59 -9.01
N THR A 44 1.21 -1.35 -9.20
CA THR A 44 1.60 -0.44 -8.12
C THR A 44 0.39 0.13 -7.38
N ASP A 45 -0.75 0.31 -8.03
CA ASP A 45 -1.99 0.73 -7.37
C ASP A 45 -2.48 -0.33 -6.39
N LEU A 46 -2.41 -1.61 -6.78
CA LEU A 46 -2.75 -2.73 -5.90
C LEU A 46 -1.79 -2.83 -4.71
N LEU A 47 -0.49 -2.69 -4.95
CA LEU A 47 0.49 -2.68 -3.86
C LEU A 47 0.22 -1.52 -2.90
N HIS A 48 -0.14 -0.34 -3.41
CA HIS A 48 -0.49 0.81 -2.59
C HIS A 48 -1.76 0.54 -1.75
N SER A 49 -2.81 -0.04 -2.35
CA SER A 49 -4.02 -0.46 -1.64
C SER A 49 -3.71 -1.49 -0.54
N LEU A 50 -2.83 -2.46 -0.82
CA LEU A 50 -2.39 -3.46 0.15
C LEU A 50 -1.61 -2.84 1.31
N VAL A 51 -0.70 -1.89 1.04
CA VAL A 51 0.02 -1.15 2.10
C VAL A 51 -0.96 -0.48 3.06
N LEU A 52 -1.99 0.18 2.52
CA LEU A 52 -3.03 0.81 3.35
C LEU A 52 -3.82 -0.23 4.14
N ALA A 53 -4.26 -1.31 3.50
CA ALA A 53 -5.03 -2.37 4.15
C ALA A 53 -4.25 -3.05 5.29
N PHE A 54 -2.98 -3.40 5.05
CA PHE A 54 -2.11 -4.00 6.08
C PHE A 54 -1.79 -3.01 7.20
N THR A 55 -1.59 -1.73 6.88
CA THR A 55 -1.38 -0.69 7.90
C THR A 55 -2.62 -0.52 8.78
N ASP A 56 -3.80 -0.51 8.18
CA ASP A 56 -5.08 -0.38 8.89
C ASP A 56 -5.37 -1.62 9.76
N SER A 57 -4.95 -2.82 9.31
CA SER A 57 -5.09 -4.07 10.08
C SER A 57 -4.01 -4.29 11.14
N GLY A 58 -3.00 -3.40 11.22
CA GLY A 58 -1.87 -3.53 12.15
C GLY A 58 -0.81 -4.55 11.73
N ASP A 59 -0.90 -5.11 10.52
CA ASP A 59 0.07 -6.06 9.98
C ASP A 59 1.23 -5.29 9.33
N ALA A 60 2.07 -4.71 10.20
CA ALA A 60 3.12 -3.80 9.78
C ALA A 60 4.18 -4.46 8.89
N ASP A 61 4.51 -5.73 9.13
CA ASP A 61 5.54 -6.42 8.37
C ASP A 61 5.10 -6.64 6.91
N ARG A 62 3.84 -7.03 6.68
CA ARG A 62 3.31 -7.12 5.32
C ARG A 62 3.15 -5.75 4.65
N ALA A 63 2.80 -4.71 5.40
CA ALA A 63 2.79 -3.34 4.88
C ALA A 63 4.19 -2.89 4.41
N LEU A 64 5.22 -3.15 5.22
CA LEU A 64 6.61 -2.80 4.88
C LEU A 64 7.13 -3.60 3.69
N ALA A 65 6.84 -4.90 3.61
CA ALA A 65 7.21 -5.71 2.45
C ALA A 65 6.55 -5.21 1.15
N ALA A 66 5.28 -4.82 1.19
CA ALA A 66 4.59 -4.24 0.04
C ALA A 66 5.18 -2.86 -0.34
N LEU A 67 5.58 -2.05 0.64
CA LEU A 67 6.30 -0.79 0.42
C LEU A 67 7.66 -1.00 -0.24
N ASP A 68 8.42 -2.01 0.18
CA ASP A 68 9.72 -2.32 -0.42
C ASP A 68 9.55 -2.72 -1.90
N ARG A 69 8.49 -3.48 -2.22
CA ARG A 69 8.14 -3.77 -3.62
C ARG A 69 7.76 -2.50 -4.40
N LEU A 70 6.97 -1.59 -3.83
CA LEU A 70 6.66 -0.31 -4.46
C LEU A 70 7.90 0.52 -4.76
N VAL A 71 8.79 0.64 -3.78
CA VAL A 71 10.07 1.37 -3.94
C VAL A 71 10.92 0.73 -5.04
N SER A 72 10.95 -0.60 -5.14
CA SER A 72 11.68 -1.28 -6.22
C SER A 72 11.13 -1.02 -7.62
N LEU A 73 9.81 -0.77 -7.74
CA LEU A 73 9.13 -0.58 -9.02
C LEU A 73 9.10 0.88 -9.48
N GLN A 74 8.97 1.83 -8.55
CA GLN A 74 8.75 3.25 -8.85
C GLN A 74 9.84 4.18 -8.31
N GLY A 75 10.80 3.65 -7.56
CA GLY A 75 11.74 4.45 -6.79
C GLY A 75 11.12 4.97 -5.48
N GLU A 76 11.98 5.42 -4.57
CA GLU A 76 11.51 6.03 -3.32
C GLU A 76 10.94 7.43 -3.58
N SER A 77 9.77 7.71 -3.01
CA SER A 77 9.14 9.03 -3.10
C SER A 77 8.71 9.52 -1.72
N ALA A 78 8.46 10.83 -1.61
CA ALA A 78 7.93 11.43 -0.40
C ALA A 78 6.64 10.72 0.07
N ASN A 79 5.75 10.35 -0.85
CA ASN A 79 4.51 9.63 -0.52
C ASN A 79 4.80 8.25 0.09
N LEU A 80 5.75 7.48 -0.46
CA LEU A 80 6.11 6.18 0.09
C LEU A 80 6.79 6.30 1.46
N LEU A 81 7.61 7.34 1.69
CA LEU A 81 8.18 7.64 3.01
C LEU A 81 7.10 7.93 4.05
N LEU A 82 6.05 8.66 3.66
CA LEU A 82 4.91 8.95 4.54
C LEU A 82 4.13 7.67 4.87
N LEU A 83 3.86 6.81 3.89
CA LEU A 83 3.20 5.53 4.12
C LEU A 83 4.03 4.62 5.03
N ARG A 84 5.35 4.54 4.82
CA ARG A 84 6.26 3.77 5.68
C ARG A 84 6.22 4.27 7.12
N SER A 85 6.27 5.59 7.30
CA SER A 85 6.14 6.21 8.62
C SER A 85 4.81 5.84 9.31
N ARG A 86 3.69 5.88 8.58
CA ARG A 86 2.37 5.50 9.11
C ARG A 86 2.31 4.02 9.52
N ALA A 87 2.83 3.13 8.69
CA ALA A 87 2.89 1.70 8.98
C ALA A 87 3.69 1.42 10.27
N LEU A 88 4.89 2.01 10.38
CA LEU A 88 5.76 1.88 11.55
C LEU A 88 5.13 2.49 12.82
N TRP A 89 4.42 3.62 12.67
CA TRP A 89 3.72 4.24 13.79
C TRP A 89 2.62 3.34 14.36
N LYS A 90 1.82 2.72 13.48
CA LYS A 90 0.79 1.75 13.87
C LYS A 90 1.39 0.50 14.51
N ALA A 91 2.58 0.10 14.07
CA ALA A 91 3.36 -1.00 14.64
C ALA A 91 4.03 -0.68 15.99
N THR A 92 3.85 0.52 16.54
CA THR A 92 4.57 1.04 17.72
C THR A 92 6.10 1.16 17.57
N ARG A 93 6.64 1.01 16.35
CA ARG A 93 8.06 1.21 15.99
C ARG A 93 8.36 2.71 15.82
N ARG A 94 8.19 3.46 16.91
CA ARG A 94 8.10 4.93 16.90
C ARG A 94 9.37 5.63 16.41
N ASP A 95 10.55 5.09 16.71
CA ASP A 95 11.81 5.73 16.32
C ASP A 95 12.05 5.64 14.81
N GLU A 96 11.79 4.47 14.21
CA GLU A 96 11.84 4.29 12.77
C GLU A 96 10.76 5.13 12.06
N ALA A 97 9.54 5.17 12.63
CA ALA A 97 8.47 6.01 12.10
C ALA A 97 8.88 7.48 12.04
N ARG A 98 9.50 8.00 13.10
CA ARG A 98 10.02 9.37 13.18
C ARG A 98 11.14 9.62 12.17
N HIS A 99 12.04 8.66 11.99
CA HIS A 99 13.10 8.75 10.99
C HIS A 99 12.52 8.86 9.56
N CYS A 100 11.59 7.99 9.19
CA CYS A 100 10.90 8.05 7.89
C CYS A 100 10.15 9.38 7.70
N PHE A 101 9.49 9.88 8.76
CA PHE A 101 8.77 11.16 8.67
C PHE A 101 9.72 12.35 8.46
N LYS A 102 10.89 12.36 9.10
CA LYS A 102 11.92 13.38 8.85
C LYS A 102 12.39 13.38 7.40
N ARG A 103 12.62 12.18 6.84
CA ARG A 103 12.98 12.02 5.41
C ARG A 103 11.86 12.51 4.49
N TYR A 104 10.60 12.21 4.81
CA TYR A 104 9.44 12.74 4.09
C TYR A 104 9.42 14.27 4.07
N LEU A 105 9.61 14.93 5.22
CA LEU A 105 9.62 16.40 5.31
C LEU A 105 10.77 17.01 4.50
N ALA A 106 11.95 16.39 4.52
CA ALA A 106 13.09 16.84 3.72
C ALA A 106 12.80 16.70 2.21
N ALA A 107 12.30 15.55 1.77
CA ALA A 107 11.95 15.30 0.37
C ALA A 107 10.85 16.25 -0.13
N ARG A 108 9.84 16.54 0.70
CA ARG A 108 8.75 17.46 0.34
C ARG A 108 9.23 18.90 0.16
N ARG A 109 10.22 19.33 0.97
CA ARG A 109 10.81 20.67 0.86
C ARG A 109 11.70 20.81 -0.37
N ALA A 110 12.42 19.76 -0.74
CA ALA A 110 13.29 19.76 -1.91
C ALA A 110 12.53 19.74 -3.26
N ALA A 111 11.24 19.41 -3.24
CA ALA A 111 10.36 19.37 -4.42
C ALA A 111 9.53 20.65 -4.60
N GLN A 112 9.73 21.67 -3.75
CA GLN A 112 9.16 23.02 -3.85
C GLN A 112 10.15 23.96 -4.51
#